data_AF-A3V172-F1
#
_entry.id   AF-A3V172-F1
#
_cell.length_a   1.000
_cell.length_b   1.000
_cell.length_c   1.000
_cell.angle_alpha   90.00
_cell.angle_beta   90.00
_cell.angle_gamma   90.00
#
_symmetry.space_group_name_H-M   'P 1'
#
loop_
_entity.id
_entity.type
_entity.pdbx_description
1 polymer ?
#
loop_
_entity_poly.entity_id
_entity_poly.type
_entity_poly.pdbx_seq_one_letter_code
_entity_poly.pdbx_strand_id
1 'polypeptide(L)'
;MGASVLQLSDMVATGVQRAVYLHPLDPTKLIKVLRPAGSVPRRTNFNGIMDRLLPGTRLRQIHKEYTEYLRVMLNHPEPDFHTPIAHMFGFSQTSEGLGCITERVMEPGRQVGETLGAKAAAGTLTPAHIAMLNDTVQRIYASDIRASDMNPNNFVFGQRDNGTGPGPEECVLVDGFGDIHAIPVRSMARWSNRMGLDDSCKRLARNAKLHWDAKAREFALPR
;
A
#
# COMPACT_ATOMS: atom_id res chain seq x y z
N MET A 1 1.72 3.30 29.50
CA MET A 1 2.00 2.29 28.46
C MET A 1 3.42 2.54 27.96
N GLY A 2 4.29 1.53 27.99
CA GLY A 2 5.67 1.67 27.53
C GLY A 2 5.73 1.76 26.01
N ALA A 3 6.70 2.50 25.47
CA ALA A 3 6.94 2.56 24.03
C ALA A 3 7.35 1.18 23.49
N SER A 4 6.83 0.78 22.33
CA SER A 4 7.28 -0.45 21.67
C SER A 4 8.73 -0.27 21.22
N VAL A 5 9.63 -1.12 21.72
CA VAL A 5 11.03 -1.13 21.31
C VAL A 5 11.14 -1.89 19.99
N LEU A 6 11.54 -1.20 18.92
CA LEU A 6 11.77 -1.80 17.61
C LEU A 6 13.23 -2.21 17.47
N GLN A 7 13.47 -3.39 16.92
CA GLN A 7 14.81 -3.89 16.63
C GLN A 7 15.08 -3.87 15.12
N LEU A 8 16.34 -3.67 14.74
CA LEU A 8 16.73 -3.68 13.34
C LEU A 8 16.52 -5.06 12.68
N SER A 9 16.63 -6.14 13.45
CA SER A 9 16.34 -7.51 13.02
C SER A 9 14.90 -7.71 12.59
N ASP A 10 13.97 -6.91 13.10
CA ASP A 10 12.55 -6.98 12.77
C ASP A 10 12.17 -6.12 11.57
N MET A 11 13.14 -5.44 10.96
CA MET A 11 12.92 -4.58 9.80
C MET A 11 12.68 -5.44 8.56
N VAL A 12 11.47 -5.36 8.03
CA VAL A 12 11.01 -6.11 6.86
C VAL A 12 11.40 -5.39 5.57
N ALA A 13 11.24 -4.07 5.55
CA ALA A 13 11.46 -3.27 4.35
C ALA A 13 11.87 -1.85 4.70
N THR A 14 12.72 -1.26 3.86
CA THR A 14 13.08 0.15 3.93
C THR A 14 12.60 0.86 2.69
N GLY A 15 11.51 1.63 2.82
CA GLY A 15 11.07 2.56 1.79
C GLY A 15 11.87 3.86 1.82
N VAL A 16 11.57 4.74 0.86
CA VAL A 16 12.19 6.08 0.79
C VAL A 16 11.81 6.93 2.01
N GLN A 17 10.56 6.86 2.44
CA GLN A 17 10.04 7.70 3.52
C GLN A 17 9.80 6.97 4.83
N ARG A 18 9.54 5.66 4.82
CA ARG A 18 9.25 4.89 6.03
C ARG A 18 10.03 3.58 6.06
N ALA A 19 10.42 3.17 7.25
CA ALA A 19 10.87 1.81 7.51
C ALA A 19 9.68 1.01 8.05
N VAL A 20 9.61 -0.26 7.70
CA VAL A 20 8.54 -1.17 8.09
C VAL A 20 9.13 -2.27 8.95
N TYR A 21 8.59 -2.44 10.14
CA TYR A 21 9.02 -3.41 11.14
C TYR A 21 7.91 -4.43 11.40
N LEU A 22 8.27 -5.65 11.79
CA LEU A 22 7.34 -6.57 12.42
C LEU A 22 6.88 -5.99 13.76
N HIS A 23 5.61 -6.21 14.11
CA HIS A 23 5.14 -5.82 15.43
C HIS A 23 5.66 -6.83 16.48
N PRO A 24 6.30 -6.37 17.57
CA PRO A 24 7.06 -7.25 18.48
C PRO A 24 6.18 -8.23 19.28
N LEU A 25 4.90 -7.89 19.48
CA LEU A 25 3.95 -8.70 20.26
C LEU A 25 2.83 -9.32 19.42
N ASP A 26 2.73 -8.94 18.14
CA ASP A 26 1.60 -9.34 17.32
C ASP A 26 2.07 -9.67 15.90
N PRO A 27 2.26 -10.95 15.57
CA PRO A 27 2.80 -11.36 14.29
C PRO A 27 1.90 -11.02 13.09
N THR A 28 0.64 -10.64 13.32
CA THR A 28 -0.35 -10.25 12.29
C THR A 28 -0.24 -8.78 11.90
N LYS A 29 0.66 -8.03 12.54
CA LYS A 29 0.78 -6.57 12.40
C LYS A 29 2.19 -6.15 12.01
N LEU A 30 2.25 -5.01 11.32
CA LEU A 30 3.46 -4.29 10.97
C LEU A 30 3.43 -2.91 11.63
N ILE A 31 4.60 -2.32 11.80
CA ILE A 31 4.75 -0.94 12.28
C ILE A 31 5.51 -0.16 11.22
N LYS A 32 4.86 0.84 10.61
CA LYS A 32 5.49 1.77 9.67
C LYS A 32 5.96 3.02 10.41
N VAL A 33 7.27 3.25 10.44
CA VAL A 33 7.88 4.41 11.13
C VAL A 33 8.51 5.36 10.12
N LEU A 34 8.30 6.66 10.34
CA LEU A 34 8.94 7.72 9.58
C LEU A 34 10.46 7.71 9.77
N ARG A 35 11.21 7.61 8.67
CA ARG A 35 12.68 7.68 8.75
C ARG A 35 13.13 9.10 9.16
N PRO A 36 14.18 9.25 9.99
CA PRO A 36 14.76 10.57 10.25
C PRO A 36 15.16 11.25 8.94
N ALA A 37 14.86 12.54 8.78
CA ALA A 37 15.08 13.27 7.52
C ALA A 37 16.54 13.20 7.03
N GLY A 38 17.51 13.11 7.94
CA GLY A 38 18.94 12.97 7.61
C GLY A 38 19.37 11.60 7.07
N SER A 39 18.51 10.57 7.14
CA SER A 39 18.83 9.20 6.70
C SER A 39 18.36 8.86 5.27
N VAL A 40 17.63 9.77 4.62
CA VAL A 40 17.10 9.58 3.27
C VAL A 40 18.19 10.00 2.25
N PRO A 41 18.52 9.16 1.24
CA PRO A 41 19.51 9.50 0.23
C PRO A 41 19.19 10.82 -0.45
N ARG A 42 20.20 11.70 -0.56
CA ARG A 42 20.06 12.99 -1.25
C ARG A 42 19.66 12.76 -2.70
N ARG A 43 18.44 13.16 -3.06
CA ARG A 43 18.01 13.24 -4.46
C ARG A 43 18.45 14.60 -5.03
N THR A 44 19.20 14.57 -6.13
CA THR A 44 19.64 15.77 -6.88
C THR A 44 18.62 16.24 -7.92
N ASN A 45 17.47 15.57 -8.03
CA ASN A 45 16.41 15.91 -8.97
C ASN A 45 15.46 16.99 -8.41
N PHE A 46 14.59 17.53 -9.28
CA PHE A 46 13.63 18.59 -8.93
C PHE A 46 12.77 18.27 -7.69
N ASN A 47 12.36 17.00 -7.52
CA ASN A 47 11.62 16.56 -6.34
C ASN A 47 12.47 16.60 -5.05
N GLY A 48 13.77 16.28 -5.12
CA GLY A 48 14.69 16.41 -3.98
C GLY A 48 14.98 17.87 -3.60
N ILE A 49 14.93 18.79 -4.58
CA ILE A 49 15.01 20.24 -4.33
C ILE A 49 13.71 20.75 -3.69
N MET A 50 12.55 20.28 -4.18
CA MET A 50 11.24 20.64 -3.63
C MET A 50 11.03 20.12 -2.20
N ASP A 51 11.45 18.87 -1.91
CA ASP A 51 11.40 18.29 -0.56
C ASP A 51 12.30 19.06 0.44
N ARG A 52 13.36 19.70 -0.06
CA ARG A 52 14.24 20.57 0.74
C ARG A 52 13.62 21.95 1.00
N LEU A 53 12.90 22.49 0.02
CA LEU A 53 12.24 23.80 0.14
C LEU A 53 10.91 23.72 0.91
N LEU A 54 10.25 22.56 0.89
CA LEU A 54 8.95 22.33 1.54
C LEU A 54 8.93 20.98 2.27
N PRO A 55 9.51 20.87 3.48
CA PRO A 55 9.54 19.63 4.27
C PRO A 55 8.15 18.99 4.51
N GLY A 56 7.09 19.80 4.39
CA GLY A 56 5.69 19.37 4.49
C GLY A 56 5.21 18.47 3.34
N THR A 57 5.91 18.37 2.20
CA THR A 57 5.53 17.47 1.09
C THR A 57 5.57 15.99 1.50
N ARG A 58 6.59 15.61 2.27
CA ARG A 58 6.76 14.26 2.80
C ARG A 58 5.64 13.88 3.75
N LEU A 59 5.29 14.76 4.67
CA LEU A 59 4.17 14.54 5.60
C LEU A 59 2.81 14.62 4.89
N ARG A 60 2.70 15.41 3.82
CA ARG A 60 1.46 15.54 3.03
C ARG A 60 1.03 14.22 2.41
N GLN A 61 1.94 13.44 1.81
CA GLN A 61 1.61 12.12 1.26
C GLN A 61 1.03 11.20 2.34
N ILE A 62 1.68 11.18 3.51
CA ILE A 62 1.27 10.41 4.67
C ILE A 62 -0.10 10.84 5.19
N HIS A 63 -0.32 12.15 5.33
CA HIS A 63 -1.61 12.68 5.74
C HIS A 63 -2.71 12.33 4.74
N LYS A 64 -2.40 12.33 3.44
CA LYS A 64 -3.36 11.96 2.38
C LYS A 64 -3.72 10.48 2.46
N GLU A 65 -2.76 9.60 2.71
CA GLU A 65 -2.99 8.17 2.94
C GLU A 65 -3.94 7.96 4.14
N TYR A 66 -3.67 8.61 5.28
CA TYR A 66 -4.51 8.49 6.48
C TYR A 66 -5.90 9.08 6.30
N THR A 67 -6.00 10.26 5.69
CA THR A 67 -7.30 10.89 5.41
C THR A 67 -8.13 10.04 4.46
N GLU A 68 -7.48 9.42 3.47
CA GLU A 68 -8.13 8.54 2.53
C GLU A 68 -8.62 7.25 3.18
N TYR A 69 -7.78 6.63 4.02
CA TYR A 69 -8.17 5.48 4.81
C TYR A 69 -9.43 5.77 5.63
N LEU A 70 -9.42 6.86 6.41
CA LEU A 70 -10.56 7.26 7.22
C LEU A 70 -11.79 7.51 6.35
N ARG A 71 -11.65 8.21 5.22
CA ARG A 71 -12.75 8.46 4.29
C ARG A 71 -13.36 7.15 3.78
N VAL A 72 -12.55 6.17 3.40
CA VAL A 72 -13.03 4.87 2.90
C VAL A 72 -13.75 4.13 4.01
N MET A 73 -13.12 3.99 5.18
CA MET A 73 -13.69 3.21 6.27
C MET A 73 -14.93 3.84 6.91
N LEU A 74 -15.02 5.17 6.95
CA LEU A 74 -16.20 5.86 7.47
C LEU A 74 -17.38 5.86 6.48
N ASN A 75 -17.12 5.72 5.18
CA ASN A 75 -18.17 5.57 4.17
C ASN A 75 -18.62 4.11 3.98
N HIS A 76 -17.86 3.15 4.51
CA HIS A 76 -18.16 1.73 4.48
C HIS A 76 -18.00 1.14 5.90
N PRO A 77 -18.87 1.52 6.85
CA PRO A 77 -18.77 1.10 8.26
C PRO A 77 -19.22 -0.35 8.48
N GLU A 78 -19.69 -1.04 7.45
CA GLU A 78 -20.22 -2.39 7.56
C GLU A 78 -19.13 -3.38 8.02
N PRO A 79 -19.40 -4.27 8.99
CA PRO A 79 -18.40 -5.21 9.51
C PRO A 79 -17.84 -6.18 8.46
N ASP A 80 -18.59 -6.45 7.41
CA ASP A 80 -18.24 -7.33 6.30
C ASP A 80 -17.61 -6.59 5.11
N PHE A 81 -17.36 -5.28 5.23
CA PHE A 81 -16.68 -4.53 4.18
C PHE A 81 -15.24 -5.02 3.97
N HIS A 82 -15.06 -5.78 2.90
CA HIS A 82 -13.79 -6.40 2.56
C HIS A 82 -12.88 -5.43 1.80
N THR A 83 -12.22 -4.54 2.55
CA THR A 83 -11.39 -3.47 1.98
C THR A 83 -10.18 -4.01 1.18
N PRO A 84 -9.89 -3.44 -0.01
CA PRO A 84 -8.75 -3.85 -0.84
C PRO A 84 -7.41 -3.22 -0.40
N ILE A 85 -7.43 -2.37 0.63
CA ILE A 85 -6.23 -1.76 1.23
C ILE A 85 -5.93 -2.40 2.59
N ALA A 86 -4.67 -2.41 3.01
CA ALA A 86 -4.29 -2.91 4.33
C ALA A 86 -4.92 -2.06 5.44
N HIS A 87 -5.47 -2.70 6.47
CA HIS A 87 -6.09 -2.00 7.59
C HIS A 87 -5.05 -1.17 8.38
N MET A 88 -5.44 0.01 8.84
CA MET A 88 -4.67 0.83 9.78
C MET A 88 -5.32 0.77 11.16
N PHE A 89 -4.62 0.17 12.12
CA PHE A 89 -5.11 0.00 13.48
C PHE A 89 -4.93 1.26 14.35
N GLY A 90 -4.04 2.16 13.95
CA GLY A 90 -3.77 3.42 14.63
C GLY A 90 -2.29 3.68 14.82
N PHE A 91 -1.95 4.49 15.82
CA PHE A 91 -0.58 4.93 16.07
C PHE A 91 -0.09 4.48 17.44
N SER A 92 1.20 4.18 17.53
CA SER A 92 1.88 3.90 18.79
C SER A 92 3.25 4.57 18.82
N GLN A 93 3.66 5.00 20.01
CA GLN A 93 5.00 5.51 20.24
C GLN A 93 6.00 4.35 20.22
N THR A 94 7.07 4.50 19.46
CA THR A 94 8.14 3.51 19.35
C THR A 94 9.50 4.12 19.67
N SER A 95 10.52 3.27 19.83
CA SER A 95 11.91 3.72 19.97
C SER A 95 12.43 4.52 18.77
N GLU A 96 11.83 4.34 17.58
CA GLU A 96 12.20 5.02 16.34
C GLU A 96 11.27 6.22 16.00
N GLY A 97 10.35 6.56 16.91
CA GLY A 97 9.37 7.64 16.73
C GLY A 97 7.93 7.14 16.62
N LEU A 98 7.04 7.97 16.05
CA LEU A 98 5.63 7.60 15.88
C LEU A 98 5.49 6.54 14.79
N GLY A 99 4.97 5.37 15.17
CA GLY A 99 4.69 4.27 14.25
C GLY A 99 3.20 4.18 13.93
N CYS A 100 2.86 3.97 12.66
CA CYS A 100 1.52 3.55 12.24
C CYS A 100 1.47 2.01 12.28
N ILE A 101 0.55 1.47 13.07
CA ILE A 101 0.30 0.02 13.14
C ILE A 101 -0.62 -0.34 11.99
N THR A 102 -0.15 -1.21 11.11
CA THR A 102 -0.90 -1.66 9.94
C THR A 102 -1.01 -3.18 9.91
N GLU A 103 -2.01 -3.65 9.21
CA GLU A 103 -2.20 -5.07 8.91
C GLU A 103 -1.02 -5.64 8.11
N ARG A 104 -0.74 -6.91 8.39
CA ARG A 104 0.25 -7.69 7.66
C ARG A 104 -0.46 -8.68 6.74
N VAL A 105 -0.03 -8.71 5.48
CA VAL A 105 -0.36 -9.77 4.54
C VAL A 105 0.71 -10.85 4.67
N MET A 106 0.30 -12.08 4.93
CA MET A 106 1.19 -13.17 5.32
C MET A 106 1.14 -14.34 4.35
N GLU A 107 2.29 -14.93 4.06
CA GLU A 107 2.36 -16.26 3.46
C GLU A 107 2.27 -17.36 4.54
N PRO A 108 2.04 -18.62 4.13
CA PRO A 108 2.11 -19.77 5.02
C PRO A 108 3.37 -19.74 5.89
N GLY A 109 3.21 -20.01 7.20
CA GLY A 109 4.30 -19.89 8.17
C GLY A 109 4.57 -18.47 8.67
N ARG A 110 3.65 -17.53 8.46
CA ARG A 110 3.72 -16.13 8.95
C ARG A 110 4.92 -15.36 8.39
N GLN A 111 5.34 -15.67 7.16
CA GLN A 111 6.28 -14.84 6.41
C GLN A 111 5.54 -13.65 5.81
N VAL A 112 6.24 -12.56 5.51
CA VAL A 112 5.61 -11.42 4.81
C VAL A 112 5.29 -11.88 3.40
N GLY A 113 4.09 -11.59 2.92
CA GLY A 113 3.68 -11.96 1.58
C GLY A 113 4.58 -11.37 0.49
N GLU A 114 4.74 -12.10 -0.61
CA GLU A 114 5.49 -11.60 -1.76
C GLU A 114 4.74 -10.48 -2.49
N THR A 115 5.50 -9.49 -2.99
CA THR A 115 4.92 -8.41 -3.80
C THR A 115 4.67 -8.85 -5.24
N LEU A 116 3.74 -8.18 -5.93
CA LEU A 116 3.57 -8.33 -7.39
C LEU A 116 4.87 -8.03 -8.14
N GLY A 117 5.64 -7.05 -7.69
CA GLY A 117 6.96 -6.75 -8.27
C GLY A 117 7.95 -7.90 -8.13
N ALA A 118 8.01 -8.54 -6.96
CA ALA A 118 8.88 -9.69 -6.70
C ALA A 118 8.48 -10.90 -7.56
N LYS A 119 7.19 -11.26 -7.57
CA LYS A 119 6.68 -12.37 -8.39
C LYS A 119 6.87 -12.10 -9.90
N ALA A 120 6.65 -10.87 -10.36
CA ALA A 120 6.89 -10.48 -11.75
C ALA A 120 8.37 -10.57 -12.14
N ALA A 121 9.28 -10.13 -11.26
CA ALA A 121 10.72 -10.20 -11.49
C ALA A 121 11.22 -11.66 -11.53
N ALA A 122 10.67 -12.51 -10.66
CA ALA A 122 10.99 -13.93 -10.59
C ALA A 122 10.30 -14.77 -11.70
N GLY A 123 9.32 -14.20 -12.42
CA GLY A 123 8.55 -14.93 -13.43
C GLY A 123 7.59 -15.96 -12.84
N THR A 124 7.17 -15.79 -11.58
CA THR A 124 6.33 -16.75 -10.82
C THR A 124 4.86 -16.35 -10.78
N LEU A 125 4.45 -15.36 -11.58
CA LEU A 125 3.04 -14.98 -11.68
C LEU A 125 2.22 -16.08 -12.34
N THR A 126 1.07 -16.38 -11.75
CA THR A 126 0.15 -17.43 -12.18
C THR A 126 -1.20 -16.80 -12.53
N PRO A 127 -2.08 -17.50 -13.27
CA PRO A 127 -3.44 -17.03 -13.50
C PRO A 127 -4.21 -16.74 -12.21
N ALA A 128 -3.96 -17.50 -11.13
CA ALA A 128 -4.57 -17.25 -9.83
C ALA A 128 -4.12 -15.90 -9.22
N HIS A 129 -2.83 -15.57 -9.29
CA HIS A 129 -2.34 -14.26 -8.87
C HIS A 129 -2.99 -13.11 -9.65
N ILE A 130 -3.21 -13.30 -10.96
CA ILE A 130 -3.88 -12.29 -11.78
C ILE A 130 -5.35 -12.14 -11.40
N ALA A 131 -6.05 -13.24 -11.12
CA ALA A 131 -7.43 -13.19 -10.64
C ALA A 131 -7.54 -12.43 -9.30
N MET A 132 -6.64 -12.69 -8.36
CA MET A 132 -6.57 -11.95 -7.09
C MET A 132 -6.31 -10.45 -7.31
N LEU A 133 -5.36 -10.10 -8.19
CA LEU A 133 -5.07 -8.70 -8.51
C LEU A 133 -6.28 -7.99 -9.13
N ASN A 134 -7.01 -8.68 -10.03
CA ASN A 134 -8.22 -8.16 -10.65
C ASN A 134 -9.33 -7.93 -9.63
N ASP A 135 -9.55 -8.86 -8.70
CA ASP A 135 -10.48 -8.69 -7.58
C ASP A 135 -10.15 -7.42 -6.76
N THR A 136 -8.89 -7.26 -6.35
CA THR A 136 -8.44 -6.07 -5.60
C THR A 136 -8.73 -4.78 -6.38
N VAL A 137 -8.42 -4.76 -7.67
CA VAL A 137 -8.61 -3.58 -8.52
C VAL A 137 -10.09 -3.27 -8.70
N GLN A 138 -10.93 -4.28 -8.93
CA GLN A 138 -12.38 -4.12 -8.99
C GLN A 138 -12.93 -3.52 -7.68
N ARG A 139 -12.46 -3.99 -6.52
CA ARG A 139 -12.82 -3.42 -5.20
C ARG A 139 -12.35 -1.98 -5.04
N ILE A 140 -11.16 -1.61 -5.54
CA ILE A 140 -10.66 -0.22 -5.55
C ILE A 140 -11.59 0.67 -6.39
N TYR A 141 -12.01 0.22 -7.57
CA TYR A 141 -12.98 0.95 -8.41
C TYR A 141 -14.36 1.07 -7.75
N ALA A 142 -14.84 -0.01 -7.12
CA ALA A 142 -16.15 -0.06 -6.48
C ALA A 142 -16.23 0.87 -5.26
N SER A 143 -15.16 0.93 -4.48
CA SER A 143 -15.08 1.72 -3.23
C SER A 143 -14.57 3.16 -3.45
N ASP A 144 -14.39 3.58 -4.71
CA ASP A 144 -13.87 4.90 -5.12
C ASP A 144 -12.58 5.30 -4.38
N ILE A 145 -11.69 4.31 -4.18
CA ILE A 145 -10.40 4.51 -3.52
C ILE A 145 -9.47 5.28 -4.46
N ARG A 146 -8.83 6.32 -3.93
CA ARG A 146 -7.83 7.10 -4.66
C ARG A 146 -6.48 6.39 -4.57
N ALA A 147 -6.27 5.39 -5.43
CA ALA A 147 -4.98 4.69 -5.53
C ALA A 147 -4.05 5.45 -6.51
N SER A 148 -3.22 6.35 -5.97
CA SER A 148 -2.41 7.25 -6.79
C SER A 148 -1.01 6.72 -7.11
N ASP A 149 -0.47 5.85 -6.26
CA ASP A 149 0.80 5.16 -6.46
C ASP A 149 0.60 3.64 -6.50
N MET A 150 0.02 3.15 -7.60
CA MET A 150 -0.09 1.72 -7.90
C MET A 150 1.24 1.18 -8.42
N ASN A 151 2.24 1.12 -7.55
CA ASN A 151 3.51 0.46 -7.82
C ASN A 151 3.35 -1.07 -7.61
N PRO A 152 3.95 -1.94 -8.45
CA PRO A 152 3.94 -3.40 -8.21
C PRO A 152 4.38 -3.82 -6.80
N ASN A 153 5.27 -3.07 -6.16
CA ASN A 153 5.74 -3.39 -4.81
C ASN A 153 4.72 -3.04 -3.69
N ASN A 154 3.65 -2.31 -4.02
CA ASN A 154 2.59 -1.98 -3.06
C ASN A 154 1.45 -3.00 -3.07
N PHE A 155 1.45 -3.93 -4.04
CA PHE A 155 0.49 -5.04 -4.09
C PHE A 155 1.17 -6.28 -3.52
N VAL A 156 0.59 -6.85 -2.46
CA VAL A 156 1.15 -8.00 -1.74
C VAL A 156 0.16 -9.15 -1.78
N PHE A 157 0.65 -10.35 -2.08
CA PHE A 157 -0.14 -11.58 -2.08
C PHE A 157 0.00 -12.33 -0.76
N GLY A 158 -1.09 -12.92 -0.28
CA GLY A 158 -1.09 -13.77 0.92
C GLY A 158 -2.42 -13.71 1.66
N GLN A 159 -2.38 -14.03 2.95
CA GLN A 159 -3.54 -14.11 3.83
C GLN A 159 -3.47 -13.01 4.90
N ARG A 160 -4.61 -12.38 5.16
CA ARG A 160 -4.81 -11.49 6.31
C ARG A 160 -5.38 -12.27 7.48
N ASP A 161 -5.08 -11.84 8.70
CA ASP A 161 -5.73 -12.44 9.88
C ASP A 161 -7.16 -11.89 10.03
N ASN A 162 -8.14 -12.77 10.23
CA ASN A 162 -9.54 -12.39 10.39
C ASN A 162 -10.03 -12.47 11.84
N GLY A 163 -9.12 -12.59 12.82
CA GLY A 163 -9.42 -12.78 14.24
C GLY A 163 -9.64 -14.22 14.68
N THR A 164 -9.89 -15.15 13.74
CA THR A 164 -10.00 -16.60 14.01
C THR A 164 -8.87 -17.41 13.39
N GLY A 165 -8.03 -16.77 12.59
CA GLY A 165 -6.92 -17.37 11.86
C GLY A 165 -6.68 -16.67 10.52
N PRO A 166 -5.85 -17.27 9.64
CA PRO A 166 -5.62 -16.74 8.32
C PRO A 166 -6.91 -16.84 7.47
N GLY A 167 -7.28 -15.72 6.85
CA GLY A 167 -8.34 -15.63 5.87
C GLY A 167 -7.96 -16.25 4.51
N PRO A 168 -8.78 -16.02 3.47
CA PRO A 168 -8.44 -16.49 2.12
C PRO A 168 -7.16 -15.85 1.61
N GLU A 169 -6.49 -16.53 0.69
CA GLU A 169 -5.39 -15.93 -0.06
C GLU A 169 -5.95 -14.85 -1.01
N GLU A 170 -5.31 -13.69 -1.02
CA GLU A 170 -5.75 -12.55 -1.81
C GLU A 170 -4.58 -11.61 -2.14
N CYS A 171 -4.88 -10.58 -2.92
CA CYS A 171 -3.97 -9.47 -3.18
C CYS A 171 -4.46 -8.21 -2.43
N VAL A 172 -3.55 -7.50 -1.79
CA VAL A 172 -3.89 -6.31 -0.98
C VAL A 172 -2.96 -5.16 -1.34
N LEU A 173 -3.53 -3.96 -1.45
CA LEU A 173 -2.77 -2.72 -1.59
C LEU A 173 -2.29 -2.24 -0.20
N VAL A 174 -1.01 -2.46 0.10
CA VAL A 174 -0.46 -2.19 1.44
C VAL A 174 0.06 -0.77 1.63
N ASP A 175 0.27 -0.01 0.55
CA ASP A 175 0.74 1.38 0.55
C ASP A 175 0.32 2.08 -0.76
N GLY A 176 0.46 3.41 -0.85
CA GLY A 176 0.24 4.14 -2.10
C GLY A 176 -1.20 4.53 -2.43
N PHE A 177 -2.11 4.44 -1.45
CA PHE A 177 -3.46 5.03 -1.52
C PHE A 177 -3.50 6.44 -0.91
N GLY A 178 -4.49 7.23 -1.32
CA GLY A 178 -4.59 8.67 -1.09
C GLY A 178 -4.26 9.49 -2.33
N ASP A 179 -4.74 10.73 -2.43
CA ASP A 179 -4.41 11.62 -3.55
C ASP A 179 -3.08 12.34 -3.30
N ILE A 180 -1.97 11.72 -3.71
CA ILE A 180 -0.61 12.20 -3.42
C ILE A 180 -0.13 13.32 -4.34
N HIS A 181 -0.87 13.63 -5.43
CA HIS A 181 -0.45 14.68 -6.35
C HIS A 181 -0.69 16.08 -5.76
N ALA A 182 0.19 17.03 -6.08
CA ALA A 182 0.12 18.41 -5.57
C ALA A 182 -1.20 19.11 -5.96
N ILE A 183 -1.78 18.72 -7.10
CA ILE A 183 -3.09 19.13 -7.59
C ILE A 183 -4.05 17.94 -7.40
N PRO A 184 -5.11 18.06 -6.58
CA PRO A 184 -5.97 16.94 -6.22
C PRO A 184 -7.05 16.71 -7.31
N VAL A 185 -6.62 16.44 -8.54
CA VAL A 185 -7.51 16.27 -9.70
C VAL A 185 -8.44 15.06 -9.49
N ARG A 186 -7.99 14.05 -8.74
CA ARG A 186 -8.77 12.85 -8.44
C ARG A 186 -9.85 13.07 -7.37
N SER A 187 -9.77 14.13 -6.57
CA SER A 187 -10.79 14.43 -5.56
C SER A 187 -11.96 15.28 -6.08
N MET A 188 -11.85 15.86 -7.27
CA MET A 188 -12.85 16.81 -7.79
C MET A 188 -14.07 16.12 -8.41
N ALA A 189 -13.92 14.91 -8.95
CA ALA A 189 -15.03 14.12 -9.49
C ALA A 189 -14.67 12.62 -9.53
N ARG A 190 -15.69 11.76 -9.34
CA ARG A 190 -15.56 10.29 -9.51
C ARG A 190 -15.00 9.91 -10.87
N TRP A 191 -15.37 10.66 -11.91
CA TRP A 191 -14.86 10.45 -13.26
C TRP A 191 -13.35 10.72 -13.37
N SER A 192 -12.87 11.81 -12.78
CA SER A 192 -11.44 12.14 -12.73
C SER A 192 -10.63 11.13 -11.92
N ASN A 193 -11.20 10.59 -10.83
CA ASN A 193 -10.58 9.47 -10.11
C ASN A 193 -10.46 8.23 -10.99
N ARG A 194 -11.54 7.84 -11.67
CA ARG A 194 -11.56 6.66 -12.57
C ARG A 194 -10.56 6.77 -13.73
N MET A 195 -10.46 7.93 -14.38
CA MET A 195 -9.44 8.15 -15.41
C MET A 195 -8.03 8.04 -14.85
N GLY A 196 -7.80 8.65 -13.68
CA GLY A 196 -6.51 8.56 -13.02
C GLY A 196 -6.18 7.13 -12.57
N LEU A 197 -7.17 6.32 -12.22
CA LEU A 197 -6.98 4.93 -11.83
C LEU A 197 -6.64 4.04 -13.04
N ASP A 198 -7.25 4.29 -14.19
CA ASP A 198 -6.92 3.62 -15.45
C ASP A 198 -5.45 3.89 -15.87
N ASP A 199 -4.99 5.14 -15.77
CA ASP A 199 -3.57 5.47 -16.02
C ASP A 199 -2.63 4.78 -15.02
N SER A 200 -3.01 4.74 -13.73
CA SER A 200 -2.27 4.00 -12.72
C SER A 200 -2.20 2.50 -13.06
N CYS A 201 -3.29 1.88 -13.52
CA CYS A 201 -3.34 0.48 -13.94
C CYS A 201 -2.47 0.21 -15.17
N LYS A 202 -2.49 1.10 -16.17
CA LYS A 202 -1.61 1.01 -17.36
C LYS A 202 -0.13 1.04 -16.97
N ARG A 203 0.25 1.92 -16.03
CA ARG A 203 1.60 1.99 -15.49
C ARG A 203 1.96 0.73 -14.70
N LEU A 204 1.05 0.25 -13.85
CA LEU A 204 1.21 -0.99 -13.10
C LEU A 204 1.48 -2.17 -14.03
N ALA A 205 0.66 -2.32 -15.08
CA ALA A 205 0.81 -3.37 -16.09
C ALA A 205 2.17 -3.32 -16.77
N ARG A 206 2.60 -2.13 -17.22
CA ARG A 206 3.93 -1.94 -17.81
C ARG A 206 5.05 -2.38 -16.89
N ASN A 207 4.99 -1.98 -15.62
CA ASN A 207 6.04 -2.26 -14.63
C ASN A 207 6.05 -3.74 -14.17
N ALA A 208 4.90 -4.41 -14.20
CA ALA A 208 4.77 -5.83 -13.87
C ALA A 208 4.81 -6.77 -15.09
N LYS A 209 5.07 -6.23 -16.30
CA LYS A 209 5.04 -6.96 -17.58
C LYS A 209 3.71 -7.67 -17.85
N LEU A 210 2.60 -7.04 -17.49
CA LEU A 210 1.24 -7.52 -17.72
C LEU A 210 0.56 -6.75 -18.86
N HIS A 211 -0.56 -7.28 -19.34
CA HIS A 211 -1.51 -6.57 -20.19
C HIS A 211 -2.63 -5.96 -19.34
N TRP A 212 -3.10 -4.77 -19.70
CA TRP A 212 -4.26 -4.11 -19.07
C TRP A 212 -5.35 -3.87 -20.10
N ASP A 213 -6.54 -4.42 -19.85
CA ASP A 213 -7.76 -4.11 -20.59
C ASP A 213 -8.55 -3.03 -19.84
N ALA A 214 -8.52 -1.80 -20.36
CA ALA A 214 -9.22 -0.66 -19.77
C ALA A 214 -10.76 -0.79 -19.81
N LYS A 215 -11.31 -1.57 -20.76
CA LYS A 215 -12.75 -1.78 -20.88
C LYS A 215 -13.24 -2.78 -19.85
N ALA A 216 -12.55 -3.92 -19.74
CA ALA A 216 -12.84 -4.93 -18.73
C ALA A 216 -12.39 -4.52 -17.33
N ARG A 217 -11.42 -3.60 -17.24
CA ARG A 217 -10.68 -3.24 -16.02
C ARG A 217 -9.96 -4.42 -15.40
N GLU A 218 -9.31 -5.19 -16.26
CA GLU A 218 -8.65 -6.44 -15.88
C GLU A 218 -7.21 -6.49 -16.41
N PHE A 219 -6.35 -7.10 -15.60
CA PHE A 219 -5.02 -7.51 -15.98
C PHE A 219 -5.05 -8.91 -16.59
N ALA A 220 -4.11 -9.15 -17.50
CA ALA A 220 -3.83 -10.47 -18.05
C ALA A 220 -2.32 -10.71 -18.14
N LEU A 221 -1.90 -11.96 -18.11
CA LEU A 221 -0.52 -12.34 -18.43
C LEU A 221 -0.19 -11.92 -19.89
N PRO A 222 1.07 -11.58 -20.18
CA PRO A 222 1.49 -11.33 -21.55
C PRO A 222 1.26 -12.59 -22.40
N ARG A 223 0.77 -12.40 -23.63
CA ARG A 223 0.63 -13.48 -24.61
C ARG A 223 1.99 -13.94 -25.13
#